data_AF-A0A7V9GCA1-F1
#
_entry.id   AF-A0A7V9GCA1-F1
#
_cell.length_a   1.000
_cell.length_b   1.000
_cell.length_c   1.000
_cell.angle_alpha   90.00
_cell.angle_beta   90.00
_cell.angle_gamma   90.00
#
_symmetry.space_group_name_H-M   'P 1'
#
loop_
_entity.id
_entity.type
_entity.pdbx_description
1 polymer ?
#
loop_
_entity_poly.entity_id
_entity_poly.type
_entity_poly.pdbx_seq_one_letter_code
_entity_poly.pdbx_strand_id
1 'polypeptide(L)'
;MLKKIIYAGLLVVVSFSFSVFAQQKTIINEAKAKKILLGKHLFSLQWISWDYFGSAIVSNKNGVFYLKGEQKQRKDSDFVKIHGVITEIDAKEFTFDGTIITRISHINNG
;
A
#
# COMPACT_ATOMS: atom_id res chain seq x y z
N MET A 1 19.43 15.03 -57.60
CA MET A 1 19.67 15.67 -56.29
C MET A 1 18.40 15.64 -55.43
N LEU A 2 17.87 14.45 -55.08
CA LEU A 2 16.62 14.33 -54.31
C LEU A 2 16.55 13.02 -53.50
N LYS A 3 17.64 12.62 -52.85
CA LYS A 3 17.66 11.43 -51.96
C LYS A 3 18.40 11.63 -50.63
N LYS A 4 18.94 12.83 -50.37
CA LYS A 4 19.70 13.12 -49.14
C LYS A 4 18.90 13.86 -48.05
N ILE A 5 17.63 14.22 -48.31
CA ILE A 5 16.82 15.03 -47.38
C ILE A 5 15.93 14.16 -46.46
N ILE A 6 15.84 12.85 -46.70
CA ILE A 6 14.93 11.97 -45.92
C ILE A 6 15.55 11.47 -44.60
N TYR A 7 16.86 11.70 -44.35
CA TYR A 7 17.50 11.27 -43.10
C TYR A 7 17.59 12.35 -42.01
N ALA A 8 17.11 13.56 -42.26
CA ALA A 8 17.09 14.63 -41.25
C ALA A 8 15.76 14.71 -40.47
N GLY A 9 14.75 13.93 -40.87
CA GLY A 9 13.40 13.96 -40.30
C GLY A 9 13.02 12.77 -39.42
N LEU A 10 13.99 11.95 -38.99
CA LEU A 10 13.75 10.78 -38.13
C LEU A 10 14.64 10.79 -36.89
N LEU A 11 14.83 11.96 -36.30
CA LEU A 11 15.58 12.11 -35.04
C LEU A 11 14.89 13.12 -34.12
N VAL A 12 13.56 13.14 -34.15
CA VAL A 12 12.75 14.03 -33.30
C VAL A 12 11.61 13.19 -32.69
N VAL A 13 11.61 13.14 -31.35
CA VAL A 13 10.53 12.70 -30.47
C VAL A 13 10.37 11.20 -30.23
N VAL A 14 11.31 10.59 -29.51
CA VAL A 14 10.94 9.58 -28.49
C VAL A 14 11.74 9.86 -27.22
N SER A 15 11.75 11.12 -26.77
CA SER A 15 12.09 11.45 -25.39
C SER A 15 10.84 11.13 -24.56
N PHE A 16 10.53 9.83 -24.39
CA PHE A 16 9.61 9.42 -23.33
C PHE A 16 10.30 9.80 -22.02
N SER A 17 9.94 10.98 -21.51
CA SER A 17 10.23 11.37 -20.15
C SER A 17 9.55 10.34 -19.26
N PHE A 18 10.27 9.27 -18.93
CA PHE A 18 9.93 8.40 -17.82
C PHE A 18 10.08 9.27 -16.57
N SER A 19 9.02 10.01 -16.23
CA SER A 19 8.85 10.54 -14.89
C SER A 19 8.80 9.33 -13.98
N VAL A 20 9.97 8.97 -13.44
CA VAL A 20 10.05 8.08 -12.29
C VAL A 20 9.28 8.80 -11.20
N PHE A 21 8.04 8.40 -10.96
CA PHE A 21 7.29 8.83 -9.79
C PHE A 21 8.01 8.23 -8.59
N ALA A 22 8.99 8.97 -8.07
CA ALA A 22 9.61 8.64 -6.81
C ALA A 22 8.50 8.74 -5.76
N GLN A 23 8.16 7.61 -5.15
CA GLN A 23 7.12 7.59 -4.14
C GLN A 23 7.55 8.48 -2.97
N GLN A 24 6.69 9.44 -2.60
CA GLN A 24 6.97 10.36 -1.50
C GLN A 24 7.24 9.58 -0.22
N LYS A 25 8.29 9.98 0.50
CA LYS A 25 8.63 9.37 1.79
C LYS A 25 7.51 9.62 2.80
N THR A 26 7.30 8.65 3.69
CA THR A 26 6.39 8.77 4.81
C THR A 26 6.84 9.90 5.73
N ILE A 27 5.92 10.79 6.09
CA ILE A 27 6.15 11.84 7.08
C ILE A 27 6.20 11.20 8.47
N ILE A 28 7.24 11.49 9.24
CA ILE A 28 7.44 10.92 10.57
C ILE A 28 7.46 12.06 11.57
N ASN A 29 6.34 12.25 12.28
CA ASN A 29 6.21 13.25 13.34
C ASN A 29 6.64 12.67 14.69
N GLU A 30 6.56 11.34 14.87
CA GLU A 30 6.97 10.68 16.11
C GLU A 30 7.85 9.41 15.84
N ALA A 31 9.09 9.45 16.33
CA ALA A 31 10.09 8.40 16.05
C ALA A 31 9.92 7.10 16.85
N LYS A 32 9.35 7.15 18.05
CA LYS A 32 9.00 6.00 18.91
C LYS A 32 7.81 5.23 18.33
N ALA A 33 6.75 5.90 17.92
CA ALA A 33 5.58 5.36 17.24
C ALA A 33 6.00 4.68 15.93
N LYS A 34 6.87 5.32 15.12
CA LYS A 34 7.51 4.66 13.97
C LYS A 34 8.18 3.33 14.34
N LYS A 35 8.92 3.29 15.45
CA LYS A 35 9.62 2.07 15.91
C LYS A 35 8.63 0.99 16.35
N ILE A 36 7.55 1.36 17.03
CA ILE A 36 6.48 0.44 17.45
C ILE A 36 5.72 -0.10 16.24
N LEU A 37 5.41 0.77 15.28
CA LEU A 37 4.60 0.44 14.11
C LEU A 37 5.32 -0.49 13.14
N LEU A 38 6.65 -0.43 13.06
CA LEU A 38 7.43 -1.31 12.19
C LEU A 38 7.35 -2.78 12.63
N GLY A 39 7.09 -3.69 11.69
CA GLY A 39 7.04 -5.13 11.96
C GLY A 39 5.64 -5.71 11.90
N LYS A 40 5.46 -6.86 12.56
CA LYS A 40 4.23 -7.68 12.52
C LYS A 40 3.31 -7.34 13.70
N HIS A 41 2.02 -7.21 13.41
CA HIS A 41 0.96 -6.88 14.35
C HIS A 41 -0.20 -7.86 14.24
N LEU A 42 -0.91 -8.06 15.35
CA LEU A 42 -2.21 -8.70 15.34
C LEU A 42 -3.19 -7.79 14.60
N PHE A 43 -4.02 -8.40 13.75
CA PHE A 43 -5.01 -7.68 12.95
C PHE A 43 -6.34 -8.41 12.97
N SER A 44 -7.40 -7.70 13.33
CA SER A 44 -8.76 -8.25 13.34
C SER A 44 -9.78 -7.24 12.83
N LEU A 45 -10.84 -7.76 12.23
CA LEU A 45 -12.10 -7.09 12.00
C LEU A 45 -13.13 -7.71 12.94
N GLN A 46 -13.89 -6.86 13.62
CA GLN A 46 -14.88 -7.25 14.64
C GLN A 46 -15.84 -8.34 14.16
N TRP A 47 -16.31 -8.26 12.91
CA TRP A 47 -17.30 -9.18 12.36
C TRP A 47 -16.76 -10.57 12.02
N ILE A 48 -15.44 -10.77 12.05
CA ILE A 48 -14.81 -12.06 11.78
C ILE A 48 -14.54 -12.78 13.10
N SER A 49 -13.68 -12.20 13.96
CA SER A 49 -13.34 -12.82 15.25
C SER A 49 -12.53 -11.89 16.13
N TRP A 50 -12.72 -12.03 17.45
CA TRP A 50 -11.83 -11.50 18.50
C TRP A 50 -10.88 -12.56 19.08
N ASP A 51 -11.10 -13.84 18.79
CA ASP A 51 -10.30 -14.95 19.30
C ASP A 51 -9.20 -15.37 18.33
N TYR A 52 -9.43 -15.15 17.03
CA TYR A 52 -8.53 -15.57 15.96
C TYR A 52 -8.09 -14.39 15.14
N PHE A 53 -6.90 -13.90 15.46
CA PHE A 53 -6.29 -12.78 14.75
C PHE A 53 -5.67 -13.23 13.44
N GLY A 54 -5.78 -12.34 12.46
CA GLY A 54 -4.91 -12.32 11.30
C GLY A 54 -3.60 -11.63 11.63
N SER A 55 -2.92 -11.16 10.58
CA SER A 55 -1.66 -10.45 10.70
C SER A 55 -1.64 -9.24 9.79
N ALA A 56 -1.10 -8.14 10.28
CA ALA A 56 -0.66 -7.01 9.46
C ALA A 56 0.85 -6.83 9.64
N ILE A 57 1.54 -6.46 8.57
CA ILE A 57 2.98 -6.22 8.56
C ILE A 57 3.23 -4.84 7.99
N VAL A 58 3.99 -4.04 8.73
CA VAL A 58 4.53 -2.76 8.27
C VAL A 58 5.99 -2.98 7.90
N SER A 59 6.37 -2.59 6.68
CA SER A 59 7.74 -2.69 6.17
C SER A 59 8.22 -1.32 5.68
N ASN A 60 9.51 -1.03 5.83
CA ASN A 60 10.12 0.20 5.33
C ASN A 60 11.00 -0.12 4.12
N LYS A 61 10.74 0.56 3.00
CA LYS A 61 11.62 0.55 1.82
C LYS A 61 12.00 2.00 1.50
N ASN A 62 13.26 2.35 1.74
CA ASN A 62 13.83 3.67 1.41
C ASN A 62 13.05 4.88 2.00
N GLY A 63 12.46 4.71 3.18
CA GLY A 63 11.68 5.75 3.86
C GLY A 63 10.20 5.79 3.49
N VAL A 64 9.73 4.83 2.70
CA VAL A 64 8.30 4.60 2.43
C VAL A 64 7.84 3.40 3.23
N PHE A 65 6.81 3.59 4.06
CA PHE A 65 6.26 2.54 4.91
C PHE A 65 5.06 1.89 4.23
N TYR A 66 5.10 0.57 4.06
CA TYR A 66 4.05 -0.22 3.41
C TYR A 66 3.33 -1.07 4.45
N LEU A 67 2.00 -1.05 4.41
CA LEU A 67 1.13 -1.86 5.24
C LEU A 67 0.50 -2.98 4.38
N LYS A 68 0.61 -4.22 4.84
CA LYS A 68 -0.10 -5.36 4.25
C LYS A 68 -0.60 -6.27 5.35
N GLY A 69 -1.88 -6.59 5.33
CA GLY A 69 -2.47 -7.51 6.30
C GLY A 69 -3.69 -8.25 5.81
N GLU A 70 -3.98 -9.36 6.46
CA GLU A 70 -5.20 -10.13 6.23
C GLU A 70 -5.66 -10.85 7.51
N GLN A 71 -6.98 -11.01 7.64
CA GLN A 71 -7.63 -11.96 8.54
C GLN A 71 -8.67 -12.73 7.73
N LYS A 72 -8.80 -14.04 7.99
CA LYS A 72 -9.79 -14.92 7.37
C LYS A 72 -10.53 -15.68 8.45
N GLN A 73 -11.83 -15.87 8.26
CA GLN A 73 -12.64 -16.81 9.02
C GLN A 73 -12.10 -18.23 8.82
N ARG A 74 -12.25 -19.09 9.83
CA ARG A 74 -11.79 -20.49 9.75
C ARG A 74 -12.72 -21.42 8.96
N LYS A 75 -14.02 -21.11 8.91
CA LYS A 75 -15.06 -22.02 8.38
C LYS A 75 -15.77 -21.46 7.15
N ASP A 76 -15.99 -20.15 7.10
CA ASP A 76 -16.63 -19.47 5.99
C ASP A 76 -15.60 -18.68 5.17
N SER A 77 -16.07 -18.04 4.10
CA SER A 77 -15.22 -17.25 3.20
C SER A 77 -15.04 -15.79 3.67
N ASP A 78 -15.41 -15.44 4.90
CA ASP A 78 -15.31 -14.07 5.42
C ASP A 78 -13.86 -13.65 5.61
N PHE A 79 -13.53 -12.43 5.18
CA PHE A 79 -12.17 -11.93 5.25
C PHE A 79 -12.12 -10.40 5.33
N VAL A 80 -10.98 -9.93 5.82
CA VAL A 80 -10.50 -8.55 5.61
C VAL A 80 -9.08 -8.60 5.06
N LYS A 81 -8.79 -7.75 4.10
CA LYS A 81 -7.45 -7.48 3.58
C LYS A 81 -7.20 -5.99 3.64
N ILE A 82 -6.01 -5.60 4.05
CA ILE A 82 -5.53 -4.21 4.02
C ILE A 82 -4.22 -4.16 3.25
N HIS A 83 -4.11 -3.23 2.32
CA HIS A 83 -2.90 -3.03 1.54
C HIS A 83 -2.75 -1.55 1.17
N GLY A 84 -1.59 -0.97 1.48
CA GLY A 84 -1.34 0.43 1.17
C GLY A 84 0.01 0.94 1.63
N VAL A 85 0.15 2.25 1.57
CA VAL A 85 1.31 3.01 2.01
C VAL A 85 0.90 3.89 3.17
N ILE A 86 1.70 3.92 4.22
CA ILE A 86 1.54 4.85 5.33
C ILE A 86 2.17 6.18 4.91
N THR A 87 1.37 7.23 4.86
CA THR A 87 1.78 8.56 4.41
C THR A 87 2.30 9.42 5.56
N GLU A 88 1.80 9.21 6.78
CA GLU A 88 2.15 9.96 7.98
C GLU A 88 2.10 9.08 9.24
N ILE A 89 3.03 9.29 10.18
CA ILE A 89 3.09 8.60 11.48
C ILE A 89 3.18 9.62 12.61
N ASP A 90 2.15 9.63 13.45
CA ASP A 90 2.01 10.46 14.63
C ASP A 90 2.15 9.64 15.92
N ALA A 91 2.03 10.31 17.07
CA ALA A 91 2.24 9.67 18.37
C ALA A 91 1.27 8.51 18.68
N LYS A 92 0.05 8.54 18.12
CA LYS A 92 -1.04 7.60 18.44
C LYS A 92 -1.79 7.07 17.22
N GLU A 93 -1.48 7.57 16.03
CA GLU A 93 -2.18 7.24 14.80
C GLU A 93 -1.22 7.33 13.62
N PHE A 94 -1.68 6.84 12.48
CA PHE A 94 -0.97 6.98 11.22
C PHE A 94 -2.00 7.14 10.10
N THR A 95 -1.65 7.92 9.08
CA THR A 95 -2.45 8.05 7.86
C THR A 95 -1.96 7.04 6.85
N PHE A 96 -2.88 6.35 6.16
CA PHE A 96 -2.52 5.45 5.08
C PHE A 96 -3.37 5.72 3.84
N ASP A 97 -2.76 5.49 2.68
CA ASP A 97 -3.41 5.47 1.38
C ASP A 97 -3.35 4.05 0.82
N GLY A 98 -4.50 3.50 0.46
CA GLY A 98 -4.60 2.14 -0.04
C GLY A 98 -6.02 1.60 -0.03
N THR A 99 -6.11 0.27 0.02
CA THR A 99 -7.38 -0.44 -0.09
C THR A 99 -7.61 -1.31 1.13
N ILE A 100 -8.83 -1.24 1.66
CA ILE A 100 -9.39 -2.23 2.57
C ILE A 100 -10.45 -2.99 1.78
N ILE A 101 -10.32 -4.31 1.72
CA ILE A 101 -11.30 -5.19 1.07
C ILE A 101 -11.86 -6.10 2.15
N THR A 102 -13.16 -6.06 2.33
CA THR A 102 -13.89 -6.94 3.23
C THR A 102 -14.86 -7.79 2.45
N ARG A 103 -15.13 -8.98 2.99
CA ARG A 103 -16.28 -9.80 2.58
C ARG A 103 -16.87 -10.39 3.85
N ILE A 104 -18.14 -10.11 4.10
CA ILE A 104 -18.83 -10.54 5.32
C ILE A 104 -20.16 -11.14 4.89
N SER A 105 -20.27 -12.46 4.99
CA SER A 105 -21.36 -13.30 4.50
C SER A 105 -22.77 -12.83 4.88
N HIS A 106 -22.90 -12.08 5.98
CA HIS A 106 -24.16 -11.61 6.54
C HIS A 106 -24.36 -10.09 6.44
N ILE A 107 -23.46 -9.35 5.75
CA ILE A 107 -23.59 -7.91 5.49
C ILE A 107 -23.68 -7.71 3.98
N ASN A 108 -24.68 -6.95 3.52
CA ASN A 108 -24.82 -6.57 2.11
C ASN A 108 -24.75 -7.75 1.10
N ASN A 109 -25.32 -8.91 1.48
CA ASN A 109 -25.30 -10.16 0.70
C ASN A 109 -23.92 -10.78 0.43
N GLY A 110 -22.89 -10.45 1.23
CA GLY A 110 -21.57 -11.09 1.17
C GLY A 110 -20.50 -10.22 0.52
#